data_AF-A0A1Y2T159-F1
#
_entry.id   AF-A0A1Y2T159-F1
#
_cell.length_a   1.000
_cell.length_b   1.000
_cell.length_c   1.000
_cell.angle_alpha   90.00
_cell.angle_beta   90.00
_cell.angle_gamma   90.00
#
_symmetry.space_group_name_H-M   'P 1'
#
loop_
_entity.id
_entity.type
_entity.pdbx_description
1 polymer ?
#
loop_
_entity_poly.entity_id
_entity_poly.type
_entity_poly.pdbx_seq_one_letter_code
_entity_poly.pdbx_strand_id
1 'polypeptide(L)'
;MGAITGTMAPVYSRATVTRAEYDRTTGILRLTGSNLAGAVLDPGRLRFVLNTQDGGWSPKTSPTAVGDTTGVITVQFSAEDAAEFMNRFNGRVVYMNTLDGWLVDAAGRPVVRLPDFSVQFAVPNK
;
A
#
# COMPACT_ATOMS: atom_id res chain seq x y z
N MET A 1 -26.90 36.85 -5.55
CA MET A 1 -26.55 35.41 -5.59
C MET A 1 -25.37 35.20 -4.66
N GLY A 2 -25.54 34.43 -3.58
CA GLY A 2 -24.44 34.12 -2.66
C GLY A 2 -23.57 33.01 -3.23
N ALA A 3 -22.30 33.27 -3.47
CA ALA A 3 -21.34 32.23 -3.81
C ALA A 3 -21.15 31.34 -2.59
N ILE A 4 -21.39 30.05 -2.73
CA ILE A 4 -21.09 29.05 -1.69
C ILE A 4 -19.58 28.85 -1.72
N THR A 5 -18.84 29.69 -1.01
CA THR A 5 -17.41 29.49 -0.73
C THR A 5 -17.26 28.46 0.38
N GLY A 6 -17.68 27.23 0.09
CA GLY A 6 -17.24 26.07 0.85
C GLY A 6 -16.05 25.48 0.12
N THR A 7 -14.90 25.34 0.80
CA THR A 7 -13.84 24.44 0.34
C THR A 7 -14.49 23.09 0.04
N MET A 8 -14.55 22.69 -1.25
CA MET A 8 -15.11 21.39 -1.63
C MET A 8 -14.36 20.31 -0.83
N ALA A 9 -15.09 19.60 0.04
CA ALA A 9 -14.50 18.50 0.79
C ALA A 9 -13.95 17.47 -0.22
N PRO A 10 -12.73 16.96 -0.03
CA PRO A 10 -12.15 16.00 -0.97
C PRO A 10 -13.06 14.77 -1.08
N VAL A 11 -13.48 14.45 -2.29
CA VAL A 11 -14.23 13.23 -2.58
C VAL A 11 -13.24 12.08 -2.65
N TYR A 12 -13.19 11.28 -1.59
CA TYR A 12 -12.33 10.09 -1.56
C TYR A 12 -12.90 8.95 -2.38
N SER A 13 -12.02 8.19 -3.01
CA SER A 13 -12.37 6.95 -3.68
C SER A 13 -12.64 5.82 -2.68
N ARG A 14 -13.46 4.85 -3.09
CA ARG A 14 -13.80 3.64 -2.32
C ARG A 14 -12.88 2.46 -2.64
N ALA A 15 -11.69 2.73 -3.15
CA ALA A 15 -10.69 1.69 -3.34
C ALA A 15 -10.26 1.09 -2.00
N THR A 16 -10.05 -0.22 -1.97
CA THR A 16 -9.64 -0.93 -0.75
C THR A 16 -8.69 -2.05 -1.10
N VAL A 17 -7.76 -2.34 -0.20
CA VAL A 17 -6.92 -3.53 -0.23
C VAL A 17 -7.33 -4.40 0.95
N THR A 18 -7.56 -5.68 0.68
CA THR A 18 -7.99 -6.66 1.68
C THR A 18 -6.97 -7.78 1.87
N ARG A 19 -6.09 -7.98 0.89
CA ARG A 19 -5.04 -9.00 0.93
C ARG A 19 -3.73 -8.43 0.39
N ALA A 20 -2.64 -8.81 1.05
CA ALA A 20 -1.28 -8.56 0.60
C ALA A 20 -0.52 -9.89 0.61
N GLU A 21 0.40 -10.08 -0.33
CA GLU A 21 1.24 -11.26 -0.44
C GLU A 21 2.63 -10.87 -0.93
N TYR A 22 3.67 -11.37 -0.27
CA TYR A 22 5.05 -11.06 -0.64
C TYR A 22 5.75 -12.30 -1.20
N ASP A 23 6.27 -12.18 -2.41
CA ASP A 23 7.16 -13.16 -3.02
C ASP A 23 8.61 -12.71 -2.85
N ARG A 24 9.32 -13.41 -1.97
CA ARG A 24 10.75 -13.19 -1.68
C ARG A 24 11.69 -13.45 -2.85
N THR A 25 11.29 -14.28 -3.81
CA THR A 25 12.14 -14.68 -4.94
C THR A 25 12.25 -13.54 -5.93
N THR A 26 11.13 -12.84 -6.14
CA THR A 26 11.00 -11.74 -7.08
C THR A 26 11.06 -10.37 -6.40
N GLY A 27 10.92 -10.31 -5.08
CA GLY A 27 10.84 -9.06 -4.33
C GLY A 27 9.51 -8.31 -4.58
N ILE A 28 8.47 -9.05 -4.94
CA ILE A 28 7.18 -8.47 -5.34
C ILE A 28 6.19 -8.55 -4.18
N LEU A 29 5.55 -7.42 -3.88
CA LEU A 29 4.37 -7.34 -3.03
C LEU A 29 3.12 -7.24 -3.92
N ARG A 30 2.25 -8.25 -3.88
CA ARG A 30 0.96 -8.26 -4.58
C ARG A 30 -0.14 -7.82 -3.63
N LEU A 31 -0.95 -6.86 -4.06
CA LEU A 31 -2.10 -6.37 -3.32
C LEU A 31 -3.38 -6.67 -4.08
N THR A 32 -4.40 -7.12 -3.36
CA THR A 32 -5.71 -7.47 -3.93
C THR A 32 -6.83 -6.81 -3.12
N GLY A 33 -7.86 -6.36 -3.83
CA GLY A 33 -9.03 -5.75 -3.22
C GLY A 33 -10.02 -5.27 -4.26
N SER A 34 -10.62 -4.10 -4.05
CA SER A 34 -11.68 -3.56 -4.91
C SER A 34 -11.34 -2.17 -5.42
N ASN A 35 -11.79 -1.86 -6.64
CA ASN A 35 -11.58 -0.59 -7.32
C ASN A 35 -10.09 -0.18 -7.45
N LEU A 36 -9.21 -1.18 -7.63
CA LEU A 36 -7.77 -0.95 -7.77
C LEU A 36 -7.33 -0.79 -9.24
N ALA A 37 -8.18 -1.14 -10.20
CA ALA A 37 -7.83 -1.06 -11.62
C ALA A 37 -7.51 0.40 -12.02
N GLY A 38 -6.34 0.61 -12.60
CA GLY A 38 -5.81 1.93 -12.96
C GLY A 38 -5.43 2.83 -11.79
N ALA A 39 -5.56 2.37 -10.55
CA ALA A 39 -5.12 3.13 -9.37
C ALA A 39 -3.59 3.15 -9.29
N VAL A 40 -3.03 4.29 -8.89
CA VAL A 40 -1.59 4.51 -8.74
C VAL A 40 -1.23 4.50 -7.26
N LEU A 41 -0.37 3.58 -6.87
CA LEU A 41 0.11 3.38 -5.50
C LEU A 41 1.50 3.96 -5.31
N ASP A 42 1.71 4.64 -4.19
CA ASP A 42 3.02 5.10 -3.71
C ASP A 42 3.56 4.15 -2.62
N PRO A 43 4.59 3.33 -2.91
CA PRO A 43 5.16 2.42 -1.92
C PRO A 43 5.75 3.12 -0.71
N GLY A 44 6.24 4.35 -0.85
CA GLY A 44 6.79 5.13 0.26
C GLY A 44 5.76 5.53 1.31
N ARG A 45 4.47 5.36 0.99
CA ARG A 45 3.35 5.57 1.90
C ARG A 45 2.79 4.27 2.49
N LEU A 46 3.36 3.12 2.13
CA LEU A 46 3.10 1.87 2.85
C LEU A 46 3.93 1.84 4.12
N ARG A 47 3.38 1.27 5.20
CA ARG A 47 4.07 1.13 6.48
C ARG A 47 3.88 -0.27 7.03
N PHE A 48 4.97 -1.01 7.05
CA PHE A 48 5.01 -2.39 7.53
C PHE A 48 5.42 -2.43 8.99
N VAL A 49 4.62 -3.11 9.82
CA VAL A 49 4.80 -3.21 11.27
C VAL A 49 4.59 -4.64 11.75
N LEU A 50 5.24 -5.03 12.84
CA LEU A 50 5.02 -6.33 13.49
C LEU A 50 3.93 -6.29 14.56
N ASN A 51 3.76 -5.15 15.20
CA ASN A 51 2.80 -4.94 16.28
C ASN A 51 2.54 -3.43 16.47
N THR A 52 1.71 -3.09 17.44
CA THR A 52 1.27 -1.71 17.73
C THR A 52 2.35 -0.80 18.31
N GLN A 53 3.47 -1.36 18.78
CA GLN A 53 4.59 -0.62 19.38
C GLN A 53 5.73 -0.41 18.37
N ASP A 54 5.65 -1.04 17.20
CA ASP A 54 6.69 -0.96 16.18
C ASP A 54 6.63 0.39 15.43
N GLY A 55 7.80 1.03 15.30
CA GLY A 55 7.97 2.31 14.62
C GLY A 55 7.76 2.25 13.10
N GLY A 56 7.49 1.07 12.55
CA GLY A 56 7.20 0.82 11.14
C GLY A 56 8.41 1.00 10.23
N TRP A 57 8.33 0.34 9.08
CA TRP A 57 9.25 0.53 7.99
C TRP A 57 8.49 0.77 6.68
N SER A 58 9.03 1.64 5.84
CA SER A 58 8.46 1.99 4.54
C SER A 58 9.54 1.83 3.46
N PRO A 59 9.20 1.30 2.28
CA PRO A 59 10.06 1.37 1.10
C PRO A 59 10.47 2.81 0.82
N LYS A 60 11.70 3.04 0.36
CA LYS A 60 12.23 4.39 0.11
C LYS A 60 12.50 4.66 -1.36
N THR A 61 12.87 3.63 -2.11
CA THR A 61 13.35 3.75 -3.49
C THR A 61 12.52 2.94 -4.49
N SER A 62 11.56 2.16 -3.99
CA SER A 62 10.63 1.38 -4.81
C SER A 62 9.71 2.30 -5.63
N PRO A 63 9.57 2.07 -6.96
CA PRO A 63 8.79 2.92 -7.83
C PRO A 63 7.28 2.76 -7.60
N THR A 64 6.51 3.76 -8.03
CA THR A 64 5.05 3.68 -8.01
C THR A 64 4.53 2.49 -8.82
N ALA A 65 3.40 1.93 -8.38
CA ALA A 65 2.77 0.79 -9.02
C ALA A 65 1.38 1.15 -9.52
N VAL A 66 0.96 0.58 -10.66
CA VAL A 66 -0.37 0.79 -11.23
C VAL A 66 -1.16 -0.51 -11.14
N GLY A 67 -2.42 -0.41 -10.69
CA GLY A 67 -3.31 -1.56 -10.64
C GLY A 67 -3.74 -2.01 -12.03
N ASP A 68 -3.67 -3.31 -12.26
CA ASP A 68 -4.07 -3.92 -13.52
C ASP A 68 -5.59 -4.01 -13.69
N THR A 69 -6.03 -4.44 -14.87
CA THR A 69 -7.46 -4.58 -15.20
C THR A 69 -8.18 -5.63 -14.36
N THR A 70 -7.46 -6.51 -13.67
CA THR A 70 -8.02 -7.52 -12.75
C THR A 70 -8.16 -7.00 -11.32
N GLY A 71 -7.73 -5.76 -11.05
CA GLY A 71 -7.79 -5.16 -9.72
C GLY A 71 -6.68 -5.66 -8.80
N VAL A 72 -5.53 -6.04 -9.36
CA VAL A 72 -4.32 -6.38 -8.60
C VAL A 72 -3.28 -5.27 -8.78
N ILE A 73 -2.65 -4.85 -7.68
CA ILE A 73 -1.49 -3.96 -7.73
C ILE A 73 -0.25 -4.80 -7.42
N THR A 74 0.73 -4.76 -8.32
CA THR A 74 2.01 -5.45 -8.15
C THR A 74 3.09 -4.40 -7.88
N VAL A 75 3.59 -4.38 -6.65
CA VAL A 75 4.66 -3.48 -6.23
C VAL A 75 5.98 -4.23 -6.28
N GLN A 76 6.83 -3.85 -7.23
CA GLN A 76 8.21 -4.34 -7.28
C GLN A 76 9.06 -3.55 -6.29
N PHE A 77 9.58 -4.20 -5.27
CA PHE A 77 10.55 -3.54 -4.40
C PHE A 77 11.88 -3.35 -5.14
N SER A 78 12.55 -2.23 -4.89
CA SER A 78 13.95 -2.07 -5.28
C SER A 78 14.81 -3.14 -4.59
N ALA A 79 15.99 -3.44 -5.13
CA ALA A 79 16.87 -4.44 -4.52
C ALA A 79 17.24 -4.09 -3.06
N GLU A 80 17.43 -2.80 -2.77
CA GLU A 80 17.73 -2.29 -1.44
C GLU A 80 16.54 -2.44 -0.48
N ASP A 81 15.35 -2.01 -0.92
CA ASP A 81 14.12 -2.12 -0.12
C ASP A 81 13.75 -3.59 0.12
N ALA A 82 13.91 -4.47 -0.88
CA ALA A 82 13.66 -5.91 -0.74
C ALA A 82 14.62 -6.55 0.28
N ALA A 83 15.91 -6.20 0.22
CA ALA A 83 16.90 -6.68 1.18
C ALA A 83 16.60 -6.20 2.61
N GLU A 84 16.25 -4.92 2.78
CA GLU A 84 15.91 -4.36 4.09
C GLU A 84 14.61 -4.95 4.64
N PHE A 85 13.58 -5.08 3.81
CA PHE A 85 12.31 -5.72 4.17
C PHE A 85 12.54 -7.15 4.68
N MET A 86 13.32 -7.94 3.95
CA MET A 86 13.65 -9.30 4.35
C MET A 86 14.51 -9.34 5.62
N ASN A 87 15.46 -8.42 5.80
CA ASN A 87 16.24 -8.35 7.04
C ASN A 87 15.36 -8.13 8.28
N ARG A 88 14.29 -7.33 8.13
CA ARG A 88 13.38 -6.99 9.24
C ARG A 88 12.31 -8.05 9.49
N PHE A 89 11.75 -8.62 8.43
CA PHE A 89 10.48 -9.32 8.51
C PHE A 89 10.53 -10.80 8.09
N ASN A 90 11.68 -11.33 7.68
CA ASN A 90 11.80 -12.72 7.24
C ASN A 90 11.23 -13.72 8.27
N GLY A 91 10.31 -14.59 7.81
CA GLY A 91 9.67 -15.61 8.64
C GLY A 91 8.63 -15.08 9.63
N ARG A 92 8.16 -13.84 9.47
CA ARG A 92 7.20 -13.19 10.38
C ARG A 92 5.87 -12.90 9.71
N VAL A 93 4.83 -12.71 10.52
CA VAL A 93 3.57 -12.09 10.09
C VAL A 93 3.71 -10.58 10.25
N VAL A 94 3.37 -9.84 9.20
CA VAL A 94 3.52 -8.39 9.09
C VAL A 94 2.16 -7.78 8.82
N TYR A 95 1.88 -6.64 9.45
CA TYR A 95 0.75 -5.80 9.12
C TYR A 95 1.19 -4.70 8.15
N MET A 96 0.35 -4.42 7.16
CA MET A 96 0.52 -3.31 6.23
C MET A 96 -0.47 -2.21 6.57
N ASN A 97 0.04 -1.12 7.13
CA ASN A 97 -0.69 0.12 7.30
C ASN A 97 -0.38 1.05 6.12
N THR A 98 -1.19 2.09 5.96
CA THR A 98 -1.05 3.07 4.87
C THR A 98 -1.06 4.48 5.43
N LEU A 99 -0.22 5.35 4.87
CA LEU A 99 -0.22 6.79 5.16
C LEU A 99 -1.13 7.54 4.19
N ASP A 100 -1.47 8.79 4.49
CA ASP A 100 -2.27 9.61 3.58
C ASP A 100 -1.54 9.79 2.25
N GLY A 101 -2.29 9.69 1.14
CA GLY A 101 -1.74 9.74 -0.22
C GLY A 101 -1.15 8.42 -0.73
N TRP A 102 -1.36 7.30 -0.04
CA TRP A 102 -0.84 5.99 -0.46
C TRP A 102 -1.38 5.50 -1.81
N LEU A 103 -2.61 5.88 -2.18
CA LEU A 103 -3.26 5.45 -3.41
C LEU A 103 -4.10 6.58 -3.98
N VAL A 104 -4.04 6.72 -5.30
CA VAL A 104 -4.89 7.59 -6.11
C VAL A 104 -5.62 6.72 -7.12
N ASP A 105 -6.94 6.83 -7.22
CA ASP A 105 -7.69 6.02 -8.18
C ASP A 105 -7.48 6.48 -9.64
N ALA A 106 -8.01 5.71 -10.60
CA ALA A 106 -7.88 6.03 -12.02
C ALA A 106 -8.47 7.40 -12.43
N ALA A 107 -9.33 8.00 -11.60
CA ALA A 107 -9.92 9.32 -11.82
C ALA A 107 -9.12 10.44 -11.11
N GLY A 108 -7.97 10.13 -10.50
CA GLY A 108 -7.15 11.10 -9.79
C GLY A 108 -7.64 11.41 -8.37
N ARG A 109 -8.59 10.63 -7.81
CA ARG A 109 -9.11 10.87 -6.47
C ARG A 109 -8.25 10.15 -5.43
N PRO A 110 -7.87 10.81 -4.32
CA PRO A 110 -7.15 10.14 -3.26
C PRO A 110 -8.03 9.08 -2.58
N VAL A 111 -7.39 8.06 -2.03
CA VAL A 111 -8.01 7.00 -1.25
C VAL A 111 -7.70 7.22 0.22
N VAL A 112 -8.70 7.03 1.09
CA VAL A 112 -8.49 7.13 2.55
C VAL A 112 -7.51 6.03 2.98
N ARG A 113 -6.77 6.28 4.06
CA ARG A 113 -5.98 5.23 4.70
C ARG A 113 -6.84 4.02 5.04
N LEU A 114 -6.27 2.84 4.86
CA LEU A 114 -6.83 1.64 5.43
C LEU A 114 -6.82 1.74 6.96
N PRO A 115 -7.79 1.11 7.65
CA PRO A 115 -7.70 0.98 9.10
C PRO A 115 -6.39 0.30 9.48
N ASP A 116 -5.71 0.81 10.50
CA ASP A 116 -4.46 0.19 10.94
C ASP A 116 -4.70 -1.27 11.33
N PHE A 117 -3.72 -2.13 11.00
CA PHE A 117 -3.73 -3.56 11.27
C PHE A 117 -4.86 -4.33 10.55
N SER A 118 -5.52 -3.75 9.55
CA SER A 118 -6.58 -4.44 8.78
C SER A 118 -6.05 -5.39 7.72
N VAL A 119 -4.80 -5.22 7.27
CA VAL A 119 -4.15 -6.09 6.29
C VAL A 119 -2.94 -6.73 6.93
N GLN A 120 -2.92 -8.06 6.96
CA GLN A 120 -1.80 -8.87 7.46
C GLN A 120 -1.39 -9.91 6.44
N PHE A 121 -0.11 -10.27 6.43
CA PHE A 121 0.41 -11.32 5.56
C PHE A 121 1.68 -11.95 6.14
N ALA A 122 1.95 -13.19 5.75
CA ALA A 122 3.17 -13.90 6.13
C ALA A 122 4.30 -13.56 5.15
N VAL A 123 5.49 -13.28 5.67
CA VAL A 123 6.72 -13.18 4.88
C VAL A 123 7.42 -14.52 4.90
N PRO A 124 7.60 -15.20 3.74
CA PRO A 124 8.22 -16.52 3.69
C PRO A 124 9.63 -16.53 4.29
N ASN A 125 9.98 -17.62 4.99
CA ASN A 125 11.33 -17.78 5.56
C ASN A 125 12.39 -17.99 4.46
N LYS A 126 13.67 -17.84 4.84
CA LYS A 126 14.84 -18.22 4.03
C LYS A 126 14.99 -19.71 3.89
#